data_AF-A0A7C4YSC3-F1
#
_entry.id   AF-A0A7C4YSC3-F1
#
_cell.length_a   1.000
_cell.length_b   1.000
_cell.length_c   1.000
_cell.angle_alpha   90.00
_cell.angle_beta   90.00
_cell.angle_gamma   90.00
#
_symmetry.space_group_name_H-M   'P 1'
#
loop_
_entity.id
_entity.type
_entity.pdbx_description
1 polymer ?
#
loop_
_entity_poly.entity_id
_entity_poly.type
_entity_poly.pdbx_seq_one_letter_code
_entity_poly.pdbx_strand_id
1 'polypeptide(L)'
;MRYAYYPGCSLTTSAKEYDRSVRAVFDALGVELLEIEGWNCCGATPASQNELLMYALSGRNLAWAEARGLDVVAPCSECFKNLNKTAQAVRSDPHLRAEVNAVLGDVSLTGKV
;
A
#
# COMPACT_ATOMS: atom_id res chain seq x y z
N MET A 1 13.16 -14.19 4.19
CA MET A 1 12.85 -12.91 3.51
C MET A 1 11.46 -12.48 3.97
N ARG A 2 11.16 -11.18 4.12
CA ARG A 2 9.89 -10.70 4.68
C ARG A 2 9.33 -9.54 3.84
N TYR A 3 8.02 -9.52 3.61
CA TYR A 3 7.32 -8.44 2.90
C TYR A 3 6.14 -7.92 3.71
N ALA A 4 5.83 -6.63 3.55
CA ALA A 4 4.58 -6.05 4.01
C ALA A 4 3.44 -6.50 3.10
N TYR A 5 2.44 -7.19 3.64
CA TYR A 5 1.32 -7.72 2.89
C TYR A 5 0.12 -6.78 2.93
N TYR A 6 -0.30 -6.32 1.76
CA TYR A 6 -1.50 -5.50 1.59
C TYR A 6 -2.59 -6.32 0.89
N PRO A 7 -3.54 -6.91 1.64
CA PRO A 7 -4.64 -7.67 1.04
C PRO A 7 -5.64 -6.76 0.31
N GLY A 8 -5.87 -5.56 0.84
CA GLY A 8 -6.91 -4.65 0.35
C GLY A 8 -8.33 -5.20 0.53
N CYS A 9 -9.32 -4.47 0.00
CA CYS A 9 -10.74 -4.76 0.24
C CYS A 9 -11.25 -6.04 -0.44
N SER A 10 -10.85 -6.32 -1.68
CA SER A 10 -11.39 -7.46 -2.43
C SER A 10 -10.94 -8.81 -1.85
N LEU A 11 -9.67 -8.95 -1.49
CA LEU A 11 -9.12 -10.22 -0.99
C LEU A 11 -9.65 -10.58 0.41
N THR A 12 -10.09 -9.59 1.18
CA THR A 12 -10.75 -9.85 2.48
C THR A 12 -12.24 -10.18 2.35
N THR A 13 -12.83 -10.04 1.17
CA THR A 13 -14.28 -10.18 0.94
C THR A 13 -14.62 -11.12 -0.21
N SER A 14 -14.72 -10.61 -1.44
CA SER A 14 -15.18 -11.34 -2.62
C SER A 14 -14.11 -12.28 -3.21
N ALA A 15 -12.84 -12.09 -2.88
CA ALA A 15 -11.71 -12.83 -3.43
C ALA A 15 -10.85 -13.52 -2.34
N LYS A 16 -11.47 -14.05 -1.28
CA LYS A 16 -10.77 -14.74 -0.17
C LYS A 16 -9.89 -15.91 -0.61
N GLU A 17 -10.29 -16.64 -1.64
CA GLU A 17 -9.46 -17.74 -2.16
C GLU A 17 -8.15 -17.22 -2.77
N TYR A 18 -8.13 -15.97 -3.27
CA TYR A 18 -6.91 -15.36 -3.78
C TYR A 18 -5.95 -14.98 -2.65
N ASP A 19 -6.44 -14.43 -1.53
CA ASP A 19 -5.64 -14.22 -0.30
C ASP A 19 -4.99 -15.53 0.17
N ARG A 20 -5.80 -16.58 0.31
CA ARG A 20 -5.32 -17.92 0.71
C ARG A 20 -4.25 -18.45 -0.22
N SER A 21 -4.47 -18.33 -1.53
CA SER A 21 -3.54 -18.80 -2.56
C SER A 21 -2.20 -18.05 -2.49
N VAL A 22 -2.24 -16.72 -2.33
CA VAL A 22 -1.02 -15.91 -2.19
C VAL A 22 -0.24 -16.31 -0.93
N ARG A 23 -0.91 -16.43 0.21
CA ARG A 23 -0.26 -16.84 1.47
C ARG A 23 0.37 -18.23 1.37
N ALA A 24 -0.34 -19.19 0.78
CA ALA A 24 0.17 -20.55 0.60
C ALA A 24 1.41 -20.58 -0.33
N VAL A 25 1.41 -19.79 -1.40
CA VAL A 25 2.57 -19.68 -2.30
C VAL A 25 3.78 -19.07 -1.58
N PHE A 26 3.58 -17.99 -0.82
CA PHE A 26 4.67 -17.35 -0.08
C PHE A 26 5.24 -18.24 1.03
N ASP A 27 4.39 -18.98 1.74
CA ASP A 27 4.79 -19.98 2.74
C ASP A 27 5.63 -21.09 2.11
N ALA A 28 5.19 -21.65 0.96
CA ALA A 28 5.94 -22.66 0.23
C ALA A 28 7.30 -22.16 -0.28
N LEU A 29 7.45 -20.85 -0.51
CA LEU A 29 8.71 -20.20 -0.89
C LEU A 29 9.58 -19.82 0.32
N GLY A 30 9.11 -20.03 1.55
CA GLY A 30 9.82 -19.62 2.77
C GLY A 30 9.90 -18.10 2.93
N VAL A 31 8.93 -17.36 2.40
CA VAL A 31 8.84 -15.90 2.47
C VAL A 31 7.69 -15.50 3.41
N GLU A 32 8.02 -14.72 4.44
CA GLU A 32 7.03 -14.27 5.42
C GLU A 32 6.24 -13.07 4.88
N LEU A 33 4.91 -13.14 5.01
CA LEU A 33 4.00 -12.03 4.74
C LEU A 33 3.51 -11.42 6.06
N LEU A 34 3.99 -10.21 6.36
CA LEU A 34 3.53 -9.43 7.51
C LEU A 34 2.43 -8.47 7.06
N GLU A 35 1.19 -8.72 7.46
CA GLU A 35 0.07 -7.86 7.09
C GLU A 35 0.24 -6.43 7.61
N ILE A 36 -0.05 -5.44 6.75
CA ILE A 36 -0.01 -4.02 7.10
C ILE A 36 -1.10 -3.74 8.15
N GLU A 37 -0.70 -3.48 9.38
CA GLU A 37 -1.65 -3.28 10.47
C GLU A 37 -2.51 -2.03 10.24
N GLY A 38 -3.83 -2.22 10.34
CA GLY A 38 -4.79 -1.12 10.20
C GLY A 38 -4.83 -0.50 8.81
N TRP A 39 -4.42 -1.24 7.75
CA TRP A 39 -4.46 -0.76 6.37
C TRP A 39 -5.83 -0.17 5.99
N ASN A 40 -5.85 0.74 5.02
CA ASN A 40 -7.05 1.33 4.42
C ASN A 40 -7.06 1.15 2.91
N CYS A 41 -8.19 1.46 2.26
CA CYS A 41 -8.35 1.36 0.80
C CYS A 41 -7.20 2.03 0.02
N CYS A 42 -6.83 1.47 -1.13
CA CYS A 42 -5.78 1.98 -2.03
C CYS A 42 -6.24 3.18 -2.88
N GLY A 43 -7.42 3.74 -2.63
CA GLY A 43 -7.94 4.88 -3.37
C GLY A 43 -8.43 4.56 -4.79
N ALA A 44 -8.74 3.30 -5.13
CA ALA A 44 -9.22 2.92 -6.46
C ALA A 44 -10.43 3.74 -6.96
N THR A 45 -11.45 3.93 -6.11
CA THR A 45 -12.62 4.75 -6.46
C THR A 45 -12.34 6.26 -6.42
N PRO A 46 -11.66 6.82 -5.39
CA PRO A 46 -11.28 8.23 -5.37
C PRO A 46 -10.34 8.66 -6.49
N ALA A 47 -9.56 7.75 -7.08
CA ALA A 47 -8.54 8.05 -8.10
C ALA A 47 -9.06 8.89 -9.29
N SER A 48 -10.35 8.79 -9.63
CA SER A 48 -10.96 9.55 -10.73
C SER A 48 -11.52 10.92 -10.32
N GLN A 49 -11.66 11.20 -9.03
CA GLN A 49 -12.35 12.39 -8.52
C GLN A 49 -11.48 13.28 -7.64
N ASN A 50 -10.50 12.72 -6.93
CA ASN A 50 -9.60 13.45 -6.06
C ASN A 50 -8.26 12.71 -5.96
N GLU A 51 -7.26 13.21 -6.68
CA GLU A 51 -5.95 12.58 -6.78
C GLU A 51 -5.16 12.68 -5.47
N LEU A 52 -5.22 13.82 -4.77
CA LEU A 52 -4.59 13.99 -3.46
C LEU A 52 -5.14 12.99 -2.44
N LEU A 53 -6.45 12.75 -2.44
CA LEU A 53 -7.07 11.73 -1.58
C LEU A 53 -6.59 10.32 -1.93
N MET A 54 -6.45 9.99 -3.22
CA MET A 54 -5.89 8.69 -3.64
C MET A 54 -4.45 8.51 -3.15
N TYR A 55 -3.63 9.56 -3.26
CA TYR A 55 -2.25 9.55 -2.76
C TYR A 55 -2.18 9.44 -1.25
N ALA A 56 -3.02 10.16 -0.50
CA ALA A 56 -3.06 10.06 0.96
C ALA A 56 -3.49 8.67 1.43
N LEU A 57 -4.55 8.10 0.82
CA LEU A 57 -5.05 6.78 1.15
C LEU A 57 -3.99 5.69 0.93
N SER A 58 -3.31 5.71 -0.22
CA SER A 58 -2.21 4.78 -0.52
C SER A 58 -0.99 5.07 0.34
N GLY A 59 -0.67 6.35 0.56
CA GLY A 59 0.49 6.82 1.30
C GLY A 59 0.50 6.36 2.75
N ARG A 60 -0.66 6.29 3.40
CA ARG A 60 -0.79 5.73 4.76
C ARG A 60 -0.29 4.29 4.85
N ASN A 61 -0.65 3.45 3.87
CA ASN A 61 -0.21 2.05 3.84
C ASN A 61 1.31 1.95 3.56
N LEU A 62 1.82 2.77 2.64
CA LEU A 62 3.24 2.83 2.30
C LEU A 62 4.09 3.32 3.48
N ALA A 63 3.62 4.30 4.23
CA ALA A 63 4.31 4.84 5.40
C ALA A 63 4.50 3.77 6.48
N TRP A 64 3.51 2.90 6.68
CA TRP A 64 3.62 1.79 7.62
C TRP A 64 4.72 0.79 7.23
N ALA A 65 4.80 0.47 5.93
CA ALA A 65 5.82 -0.43 5.38
C ALA A 65 7.21 0.21 5.39
N GLU A 66 7.29 1.50 5.04
CA GLU A 66 8.52 2.29 5.05
C GLU A 66 9.13 2.39 6.44
N ALA A 67 8.30 2.65 7.46
CA ALA A 67 8.74 2.70 8.86
C ALA A 67 9.36 1.37 9.36
N ARG A 68 9.10 0.27 8.66
CA ARG A 68 9.63 -1.07 8.95
C ARG A 68 10.71 -1.54 7.97
N GLY A 69 11.03 -0.72 6.96
CA GLY A 69 11.97 -1.08 5.91
C GLY A 69 11.53 -2.31 5.11
N LEU A 70 10.21 -2.47 4.88
CA LEU A 70 9.63 -3.59 4.15
C LEU A 70 9.10 -3.15 2.79
N ASP A 71 9.38 -3.95 1.76
CA ASP A 71 8.71 -3.85 0.47
C ASP A 71 7.26 -4.34 0.57
N VAL A 72 6.37 -3.77 -0.25
CA VAL A 72 4.93 -4.08 -0.22
C VAL A 72 4.55 -5.09 -1.29
N VAL A 73 3.82 -6.13 -0.89
CA VAL A 73 3.13 -7.07 -1.78
C VAL A 73 1.64 -6.74 -1.80
N ALA A 74 1.12 -6.42 -2.99
CA ALA A 74 -0.29 -6.13 -3.23
C ALA A 74 -0.82 -6.99 -4.40
N PRO A 75 -1.51 -8.11 -4.14
CA PRO A 75 -1.90 -9.05 -5.21
C PRO A 75 -2.96 -8.54 -6.19
N CYS A 76 -3.78 -7.57 -5.76
CA CYS A 76 -4.76 -6.92 -6.63
C CYS A 76 -4.08 -5.89 -7.52
N SER A 77 -4.23 -6.01 -8.84
CA SER A 77 -3.58 -5.13 -9.83
C SER A 77 -3.88 -3.64 -9.62
N GLU A 78 -5.12 -3.30 -9.24
CA GLU A 78 -5.51 -1.91 -8.99
C GLU A 78 -4.87 -1.36 -7.71
N CYS A 79 -4.77 -2.21 -6.68
CA CYS A 79 -4.06 -1.88 -5.44
C CYS A 79 -2.56 -1.65 -5.70
N PHE A 80 -1.93 -2.58 -6.44
CA PHE A 80 -0.53 -2.45 -6.84
C PHE A 80 -0.31 -1.15 -7.63
N LYS A 81 -1.15 -0.87 -8.64
CA LYS A 81 -1.04 0.32 -9.48
C LYS A 81 -1.05 1.61 -8.65
N ASN A 82 -2.00 1.76 -7.73
CA ASN A 82 -2.13 2.99 -6.95
C ASN A 82 -1.05 3.14 -5.87
N LEU A 83 -0.69 2.05 -5.20
CA LEU A 83 0.43 2.04 -4.26
C LEU A 83 1.74 2.40 -4.98
N ASN A 84 2.02 1.77 -6.12
CA ASN A 84 3.22 2.06 -6.91
C ASN A 84 3.20 3.49 -7.48
N LYS A 85 2.06 3.96 -8.01
CA LYS A 85 1.90 5.35 -8.49
C LYS A 85 2.18 6.35 -7.36
N THR A 86 1.69 6.08 -6.15
CA THR A 86 1.92 6.92 -4.98
C THR A 86 3.38 6.92 -4.57
N ALA A 87 4.01 5.75 -4.44
CA ALA A 87 5.42 5.60 -4.11
C ALA A 87 6.33 6.34 -5.09
N GLN A 88 6.04 6.25 -6.39
CA GLN A 88 6.77 6.98 -7.42
C GLN A 88 6.57 8.50 -7.29
N ALA A 89 5.31 8.95 -7.18
CA ALA A 89 4.98 10.37 -7.16
C ALA A 89 5.57 11.09 -5.93
N VAL A 90 5.45 10.51 -4.73
CA VAL A 90 6.01 11.12 -3.50
C VAL A 90 7.54 11.06 -3.46
N ARG A 91 8.16 10.16 -4.22
CA ARG A 91 9.62 10.09 -4.38
C ARG A 91 10.13 11.17 -5.33
N SER A 92 9.43 11.39 -6.44
CA SER A 92 9.82 12.34 -7.48
C SER A 92 9.44 13.79 -7.16
N ASP A 93 8.37 14.02 -6.41
CA ASP A 93 7.82 15.35 -6.16
C ASP A 93 7.77 15.68 -4.65
N PRO A 94 8.74 16.46 -4.15
CA PRO A 94 8.76 16.91 -2.75
C PRO A 94 7.56 17.79 -2.36
N HIS A 95 6.95 18.52 -3.29
CA HIS A 95 5.80 19.36 -3.02
C HIS A 95 4.56 18.48 -2.77
N LEU A 96 4.28 17.57 -3.70
CA LEU A 96 3.21 16.58 -3.52
C LEU A 96 3.42 15.75 -2.24
N ARG A 97 4.66 15.34 -1.95
CA ARG A 97 4.97 14.63 -0.70
C ARG A 97 4.61 15.46 0.54
N ALA A 98 4.84 16.77 0.52
CA ALA A 98 4.47 17.65 1.61
C ALA A 98 2.93 17.75 1.75
N GLU A 99 2.20 17.88 0.64
CA GLU A 99 0.73 17.90 0.64
C GLU A 99 0.14 16.59 1.16
N VAL A 100 0.67 15.45 0.72
CA VAL A 100 0.27 14.12 1.20
C VAL A 100 0.51 13.99 2.70
N ASN A 101 1.70 14.37 3.19
CA ASN A 101 2.01 14.31 4.62
C ASN A 101 1.14 15.26 5.45
N ALA A 102 0.73 16.42 4.90
CA ALA A 102 -0.22 17.30 5.59
C ALA A 102 -1.59 16.64 5.79
N VAL A 103 -2.04 15.79 4.86
CA VAL A 103 -3.27 15.00 5.01
C VAL A 103 -3.09 13.83 5.98
N LEU A 104 -1.92 13.21 5.99
CA LEU A 104 -1.62 12.04 6.84
C LEU A 104 -1.47 12.37 8.33
N GLY A 105 -1.17 13.62 8.68
CA GLY A 105 -1.03 14.06 10.07
C GLY A 105 0.18 13.41 10.75
N ASP A 106 -0.07 12.60 11.78
CA ASP A 106 0.98 11.95 12.59
C ASP A 106 1.74 10.83 11.85
N VAL A 107 1.24 10.41 10.68
CA VAL A 107 1.90 9.40 9.85
C VAL A 107 2.77 10.11 8.80
N SER A 108 4.05 9.78 8.75
CA SER A 108 4.99 10.39 7.80
C SER A 108 5.45 9.40 6.72
N LEU A 109 5.34 9.82 5.46
CA LEU A 109 5.88 9.13 4.29
C LEU A 109 7.07 9.91 3.74
N THR A 110 8.25 9.29 3.70
CA THR A 110 9.50 9.92 3.26
C THR A 110 9.81 9.68 1.78
N GLY A 111 9.15 8.70 1.14
CA GLY A 111 9.31 8.36 -0.27
C GLY A 111 10.47 7.39 -0.54
N LYS A 112 10.90 6.65 0.49
CA LYS A 112 11.94 5.62 0.45
C LYS A 112 11.39 4.20 0.23
N VAL A 113 10.07 4.02 0.37
CA VAL A 113 9.32 2.87 -0.18
C VAL A 113 9.28 2.96 -1.69
#